data_AF-M6V710-F1
#
_entry.id   AF-M6V710-F1
#
_cell.length_a   1.000
_cell.length_b   1.000
_cell.length_c   1.000
_cell.angle_alpha   90.00
_cell.angle_beta   90.00
_cell.angle_gamma   90.00
#
_symmetry.space_group_name_H-M   'P 1'
#
loop_
_entity.id
_entity.type
_entity.pdbx_description
1 polymer ?
#
loop_
_entity_poly.entity_id
_entity_poly.type
_entity_poly.pdbx_seq_one_letter_code
_entity_poly.pdbx_strand_id
1 'polypeptide(L)' 'MVINYFKIKPLDITESELDEYEKCIGIPLYKEDREAILKFTSFRKILTIRKRLKFNTPENFSLNDLTNNE' A
#
# COMPACT_ATOMS: atom_id res chain seq x y z
N MET A 1 -11.74 -12.10 9.19
CA MET A 1 -10.42 -12.26 9.83
C MET A 1 -10.25 -11.17 10.88
N VAL A 2 -9.90 -11.51 12.12
CA VAL A 2 -9.58 -10.51 13.16
C VAL A 2 -8.10 -10.14 13.04
N ILE A 3 -7.80 -8.86 12.89
CA ILE A 3 -6.43 -8.36 12.67
C ILE A 3 -6.04 -7.48 13.86
N ASN A 4 -5.01 -7.88 14.61
CA ASN A 4 -4.48 -7.08 15.71
C ASN A 4 -3.45 -6.06 15.19
N TYR A 5 -3.88 -4.81 15.04
CA TYR A 5 -3.06 -3.70 14.56
C TYR A 5 -1.73 -3.52 15.32
N PHE A 6 -1.75 -3.67 16.66
CA PHE A 6 -0.56 -3.44 17.49
C PHE A 6 0.53 -4.50 17.29
N LYS A 7 0.16 -5.72 16.90
CA LYS A 7 1.08 -6.83 16.68
C LYS A 7 1.63 -6.90 15.25
N ILE A 8 1.18 -6.00 14.36
CA ILE A 8 1.60 -6.01 12.96
C ILE A 8 2.92 -5.29 12.79
N LYS A 9 3.85 -5.96 12.12
CA LYS A 9 5.08 -5.34 11.65
C LYS A 9 4.74 -4.41 10.47
N PRO A 10 5.24 -3.15 10.49
CA PRO A 10 5.10 -2.27 9.34
C PRO A 10 5.72 -2.93 8.11
N LEU A 11 5.14 -2.64 6.94
CA LEU A 11 5.74 -3.05 5.67
C LEU A 11 7.12 -2.38 5.56
N ASP A 12 8.14 -3.20 5.33
CA ASP A 12 9.47 -2.67 5.05
C ASP A 12 9.47 -2.21 3.59
N ILE A 13 9.58 -0.90 3.40
CA ILE A 13 9.62 -0.26 2.09
C ILE A 13 10.81 0.67 2.10
N THR A 14 11.70 0.44 1.15
CA THR A 14 12.81 1.32 0.83
C THR A 14 12.42 2.31 -0.26
N GLU A 15 13.23 3.35 -0.38
CA GLU A 15 13.03 4.39 -1.38
C GLU A 15 13.11 3.83 -2.82
N SER A 16 14.05 2.92 -3.08
CA SER A 16 14.22 2.28 -4.40
C SER A 16 13.06 1.36 -4.77
N GLU A 17 12.48 0.64 -3.81
CA GLU A 17 11.29 -0.17 -4.06
C GLU A 17 10.10 0.72 -4.44
N LEU A 18 9.98 1.90 -3.83
CA LEU A 18 8.91 2.84 -4.16
C LEU A 18 9.06 3.40 -5.58
N ASP A 19 10.30 3.67 -6.03
CA ASP A 19 10.58 4.05 -7.42
C ASP A 19 10.21 2.95 -8.42
N GLU A 20 10.41 1.67 -8.04
CA GLU A 20 9.99 0.54 -8.85
C GLU A 20 8.46 0.45 -8.94
N TYR A 21 7.76 0.66 -7.81
CA TYR A 21 6.29 0.73 -7.80
C TYR A 21 5.74 1.85 -8.67
N GLU A 22 6.35 3.05 -8.62
CA GLU A 22 5.99 4.17 -9.50
C GLU A 22 6.11 3.78 -10.99
N LYS A 23 7.21 3.13 -11.36
CA LYS A 23 7.41 2.64 -12.73
C LYS A 23 6.39 1.57 -13.12
N CYS A 24 6.06 0.66 -12.21
CA CYS A 24 5.09 -0.41 -12.47
C CYS A 24 3.65 0.11 -12.60
N ILE A 25 3.27 1.11 -11.79
CA ILE A 25 1.92 1.70 -11.82
C ILE A 25 1.78 2.73 -12.94
N GLY A 26 2.89 3.35 -13.37
CA GLY A 26 2.88 4.39 -14.40
C GLY A 26 2.33 5.74 -13.91
N ILE A 27 2.15 5.89 -12.60
CA ILE A 27 1.67 7.12 -11.95
C ILE A 27 2.76 7.57 -10.97
N PRO A 28 3.30 8.79 -11.12
CA PRO A 28 4.27 9.32 -10.19
C PRO A 28 3.60 9.63 -8.84
N LEU A 29 4.24 9.29 -7.73
CA LEU A 29 3.79 9.78 -6.43
C LEU A 29 4.26 11.22 -6.22
N TYR A 30 3.42 12.02 -5.55
CA TYR A 30 3.86 13.31 -5.04
C TYR A 30 4.95 13.11 -3.98
N LYS A 31 5.85 14.09 -3.89
CA LYS A 31 6.98 14.03 -2.96
C LYS A 31 6.51 13.91 -1.50
N GLU A 32 5.44 14.63 -1.16
CA GLU A 32 4.83 14.63 0.17
C GLU A 32 4.27 13.25 0.53
N ASP A 33 3.62 12.58 -0.42
CA ASP A 33 3.08 11.22 -0.23
C ASP A 33 4.21 10.21 -0.05
N ARG A 34 5.28 10.35 -0.84
CA ARG A 34 6.49 9.53 -0.77
C ARG A 34 7.15 9.64 0.60
N GLU A 35 7.32 10.87 1.10
CA GLU A 35 7.82 11.13 2.45
C GLU A 35 6.90 10.54 3.52
N ALA A 36 5.57 10.66 3.36
CA ALA A 36 4.62 10.12 4.32
C ALA A 36 4.67 8.59 4.40
N ILE A 37 4.74 7.90 3.26
CA ILE A 37 4.88 6.43 3.19
C ILE A 37 6.16 5.98 3.89
N LEU A 38 7.26 6.72 3.70
CA LEU A 38 8.55 6.35 4.27
C LEU A 38 8.64 6.68 5.78
N LYS A 39 8.08 7.81 6.21
CA LYS A 39 8.18 8.33 7.58
C LYS A 39 7.20 7.67 8.54
N PHE A 40 5.97 7.41 8.11
CA PHE A 40 4.91 6.98 9.02
C PHE A 40 4.77 5.46 9.06
N THR A 41 5.24 4.87 10.17
CA THR A 41 5.11 3.43 10.42
C THR A 41 3.65 2.94 10.46
N SER A 42 2.72 3.79 10.91
CA SER A 42 1.28 3.51 10.86
C SER A 42 0.78 3.28 9.45
N PHE A 43 1.24 4.09 8.49
CA PHE A 43 0.87 3.94 7.08
C PHE A 43 1.36 2.60 6.52
N ARG A 44 2.62 2.26 6.79
CA ARG A 44 3.22 0.97 6.43
C ARG A 44 2.50 -0.22 7.06
N LYS A 45 2.00 -0.10 8.29
CA LYS A 45 1.17 -1.15 8.93
C LYS A 45 -0.14 -1.35 8.20
N ILE A 46 -0.81 -0.28 7.80
CA ILE A 46 -2.07 -0.34 7.04
C ILE A 46 -1.83 -1.02 5.68
N LEU A 47 -0.72 -0.72 5.00
CA LEU A 47 -0.35 -1.41 3.76
C LEU A 47 -0.18 -2.92 3.96
N THR A 48 0.47 -3.36 5.04
CA THR A 48 0.58 -4.79 5.39
C THR A 48 -0.79 -5.42 5.61
N ILE A 49 -1.70 -4.73 6.30
CA ILE A 49 -3.08 -5.19 6.52
C ILE A 49 -3.81 -5.34 5.20
N ARG A 50 -3.77 -4.31 4.34
CA ARG A 50 -4.41 -4.32 3.02
C ARG A 50 -3.88 -5.46 2.15
N LYS A 51 -2.57 -5.69 2.16
CA LYS A 51 -1.93 -6.81 1.46
C LYS A 51 -2.49 -8.14 1.96
N ARG A 52 -2.53 -8.36 3.28
CA ARG A 52 -3.10 -9.59 3.88
C ARG A 52 -4.59 -9.78 3.59
N LEU A 53 -5.37 -8.69 3.56
CA LEU A 53 -6.79 -8.75 3.22
C LEU A 53 -6.99 -9.14 1.76
N LYS A 54 -6.24 -8.54 0.82
CA LYS A 54 -6.31 -8.87 -0.60
C LYS A 54 -6.02 -10.35 -0.89
N PHE A 55 -5.07 -10.96 -0.17
CA PHE A 55 -4.76 -12.39 -0.32
C PHE A 55 -5.84 -13.33 0.25
N ASN A 56 -6.72 -12.84 1.11
CA ASN A 56 -7.74 -13.64 1.78
C ASN A 56 -9.15 -13.45 1.21
N THR A 57 -9.34 -12.51 0.28
CA THR A 57 -10.56 -12.40 -0.53
C THR A 57 -10.41 -13.26 -1.78
N PRO A 58 -11.30 -14.24 -2.03
CA PRO A 58 -11.25 -15.09 -3.22
C PRO A 58 -11.67 -14.38 -4.52
N GLU A 59 -11.80 -13.05 -4.54
CA GLU A 59 -12.27 -12.31 -5.70
C GLU A 59 -11.35 -11.15 -6.07
N ASN A 60 -11.04 -11.14 -7.36
CA ASN A 60 -10.24 -10.18 -8.11
C ASN A 60 -10.60 -8.74 -7.77
N PHE A 61 -9.70 -8.02 -7.11
CA PHE A 61 -9.76 -6.55 -7.10
C PHE A 61 -9.33 -6.08 -8.49
N SER A 62 -10.31 -5.94 -9.40
CA SER A 62 -10.09 -5.36 -10.71
C SER A 62 -9.53 -3.95 -10.54
N LEU A 63 -8.49 -3.62 -11.32
CA LEU A 63 -7.86 -2.30 -11.34
C LEU A 63 -8.86 -1.16 -11.65
N ASN A 64 -10.03 -1.52 -12.18
CA ASN A 64 -11.11 -0.63 -12.60
C ASN A 64 -11.86 0.06 -11.44
N ASP A 65 -11.71 -0.40 -10.20
CA ASP A 65 -12.39 0.25 -9.05
C ASP A 65 -11.66 1.52 -8.58
N LEU A 66 -10.44 1.79 -9.08
CA LEU A 66 -9.68 3.00 -8.77
C LEU A 66 -9.93 4.15 -9.77
N THR A 67 -10.60 3.88 -10.89
CA THR A 67 -10.81 4.85 -11.98
C THR A 67 -12.14 5.61 -11.91
N ASN A 68 -12.99 5.34 -10.92
CA ASN A 68 -14.29 6.02 -10.80
C ASN A 68 -14.26 7.06 -9.68
N ASN A 69 -13.53 8.15 -9.89
CA ASN A 69 -13.77 9.43 -9.20
C ASN A 69 -13.73 10.51 -10.29
N GLU A 70 -14.83 10.60 -11.03
CA GLU A 70 -15.16 11.74 -11.90
C GLU A 70 -15.81 12.85 -11.06
#